data_AF-I0Z722-F1
#
_entry.id   AF-I0Z722-F1
#
_cell.length_a   1.000
_cell.length_b   1.000
_cell.length_c   1.000
_cell.angle_alpha   90.00
_cell.angle_beta   90.00
_cell.angle_gamma   90.00
#
_symmetry.space_group_name_H-M   'P 1'
#
loop_
_entity.id
_entity.type
_entity.pdbx_description
1 polymer ?
#
loop_
_entity_poly.entity_id
_entity_poly.type
_entity_poly.pdbx_seq_one_letter_code
_entity_poly.pdbx_strand_id
1 'polypeptide(L)'
;MRYLSTAADLQKIAASLHLLDELPEAIIIDDLSSFVDARGAEHAGEKRHRDAVLVKTLSFLHEATAYASENLAFASRFPGGAKRSCHLLVADPAADAPQSMHLMQRWLPLVLMIRGTGPDFILSVLPQALKANRLPAACAVQLCYHLAPYSAITLTDIKPPVLEADATAVAM
;
A
#
# COMPACT_ATOMS: atom_id res chain seq x y z
N MET A 1 6.38 -16.13 10.30
CA MET A 1 5.32 -15.13 10.08
C MET A 1 4.36 -15.14 11.26
N ARG A 2 3.93 -13.98 11.74
CA ARG A 2 2.88 -13.86 12.77
C ARG A 2 1.69 -13.14 12.15
N TYR A 3 0.54 -13.78 12.13
CA TYR A 3 -0.71 -13.19 11.65
C TYR A 3 -1.38 -12.43 12.79
N LEU A 4 -1.86 -11.22 12.49
CA LEU A 4 -2.65 -10.39 13.41
C LEU A 4 -4.04 -10.24 12.81
N SER A 5 -5.07 -10.50 13.61
CA SER A 5 -6.46 -10.44 13.16
C SER A 5 -7.19 -9.18 13.63
N THR A 6 -6.56 -8.32 14.44
CA THR A 6 -7.24 -7.15 15.02
C THR A 6 -6.43 -5.87 14.91
N ALA A 7 -7.13 -4.73 14.78
CA ALA A 7 -6.54 -3.39 14.80
C ALA A 7 -5.75 -3.12 16.11
N ALA A 8 -6.25 -3.65 17.22
CA ALA A 8 -5.59 -3.49 18.52
C ALA A 8 -4.23 -4.20 18.55
N ASP A 9 -4.12 -5.39 17.95
CA ASP A 9 -2.85 -6.11 17.88
C ASP A 9 -1.87 -5.46 16.92
N LEU A 10 -2.37 -4.92 15.80
CA LEU A 10 -1.55 -4.09 14.89
C LEU A 10 -0.97 -2.88 15.62
N GLN A 11 -1.78 -2.16 16.40
CA GLN A 11 -1.32 -1.02 17.19
C GLN A 11 -0.31 -1.42 18.26
N LYS A 12 -0.51 -2.56 18.95
CA LYS A 12 0.47 -3.06 19.93
C LYS A 12 1.80 -3.41 19.28
N ILE A 13 1.79 -4.05 18.11
CA ILE A 13 3.02 -4.37 17.40
C ILE A 13 3.71 -3.09 16.93
N ALA A 14 2.97 -2.18 16.30
CA ALA A 14 3.56 -0.92 15.85
C ALA A 14 4.11 -0.09 17.03
N ALA A 15 3.42 -0.07 18.18
CA ALA A 15 3.90 0.56 19.40
C ALA A 15 5.10 -0.16 20.01
N SER A 16 5.27 -1.48 19.83
CA SER A 16 6.38 -2.24 20.40
C SER A 16 7.56 -2.42 19.45
N LEU A 17 7.48 -1.95 18.19
CA LEU A 17 8.57 -2.02 17.23
C LEU A 17 9.88 -1.42 17.77
N HIS A 18 9.79 -0.37 18.59
CA HIS A 18 10.96 0.26 19.20
C HIS A 18 11.62 -0.56 20.33
N LEU A 19 10.94 -1.60 20.83
CA LEU A 19 11.42 -2.49 21.88
C LEU A 19 11.97 -3.80 21.32
N LEU A 20 11.85 -4.05 20.01
CA LEU A 20 12.32 -5.27 19.39
C LEU A 20 13.81 -5.16 19.06
N ASP A 21 14.60 -6.11 19.56
CA ASP A 21 16.01 -6.26 19.19
C ASP A 21 16.16 -6.62 17.69
N GLU A 22 15.20 -7.39 17.17
CA GLU A 22 15.11 -7.73 15.76
C GLU A 22 13.82 -7.20 15.14
N LEU A 23 13.96 -6.25 14.23
CA LEU A 23 12.86 -5.68 13.48
C LEU A 23 12.40 -6.63 12.35
N PRO A 24 11.09 -6.70 12.06
CA PRO A 24 10.59 -7.48 10.94
C PRO A 24 11.06 -6.89 9.61
N GLU A 25 11.31 -7.76 8.63
CA GLU A 25 11.64 -7.36 7.26
C GLU A 25 10.44 -6.73 6.55
N ALA A 26 9.22 -7.21 6.85
CA ALA A 26 8.00 -6.65 6.30
C ALA A 26 6.82 -6.74 7.26
N ILE A 27 5.95 -5.73 7.20
CA ILE A 27 4.63 -5.71 7.82
C ILE A 27 3.62 -5.76 6.67
N ILE A 28 2.83 -6.82 6.63
CA ILE A 28 1.82 -7.04 5.59
C ILE A 28 0.45 -6.86 6.23
N ILE A 29 -0.31 -5.92 5.70
CA ILE A 29 -1.70 -5.67 6.08
C ILE A 29 -2.56 -6.10 4.91
N ASP A 30 -3.34 -7.14 5.14
CA ASP A 30 -4.37 -7.58 4.20
C ASP A 30 -5.71 -6.99 4.61
N ASP A 31 -6.50 -6.58 3.63
CA ASP A 31 -7.78 -5.91 3.81
C ASP A 31 -7.75 -4.75 4.82
N LEU A 32 -7.04 -3.66 4.48
CA LEU A 32 -6.97 -2.46 5.32
C LEU A 32 -8.36 -1.93 5.71
N SER A 33 -9.34 -2.04 4.81
CA SER A 33 -10.71 -1.54 5.03
C SER A 33 -11.40 -2.17 6.24
N SER A 34 -11.13 -3.46 6.49
CA SER A 34 -11.65 -4.20 7.64
C SER A 34 -11.24 -3.63 9.00
N PHE A 35 -10.07 -2.98 9.07
CA PHE A 35 -9.57 -2.34 10.31
C PHE A 35 -10.28 -1.03 10.61
N VAL A 36 -11.02 -0.48 9.64
CA VAL A 36 -11.69 0.81 9.75
C VAL A 36 -13.21 0.66 9.90
N ASP A 37 -13.79 -0.40 9.32
CA ASP A 37 -15.23 -0.66 9.30
C ASP A 37 -15.75 -1.42 10.54
N ALA A 38 -15.36 -0.98 11.74
CA ALA A 38 -15.82 -1.59 13.00
C ALA A 38 -17.29 -1.23 13.37
N ARG A 39 -17.96 -0.35 12.62
CA ARG A 39 -19.38 0.02 12.83
C ARG A 39 -20.05 0.28 11.49
N GLY A 40 -21.13 -0.47 11.23
CA GLY A 40 -21.88 -0.49 9.96
C GLY A 40 -22.08 0.89 9.34
N ALA A 41 -21.60 1.04 8.11
CA ALA A 41 -21.54 2.29 7.39
C ALA A 41 -22.87 2.59 6.69
N GLU A 42 -23.69 3.47 7.26
CA GLU A 42 -24.89 3.98 6.56
C GLU A 42 -25.01 5.52 6.58
N HIS A 43 -24.14 6.25 7.31
CA HIS A 43 -24.30 7.71 7.44
C HIS A 43 -23.07 8.52 6.96
N ALA A 44 -23.32 9.67 6.31
CA ALA A 44 -22.28 10.57 5.80
C ALA A 44 -21.30 11.09 6.89
N GLY A 45 -21.71 11.12 8.15
CA GLY A 45 -20.83 11.42 9.29
C GLY A 45 -19.80 10.32 9.58
N GLU A 46 -20.14 9.07 9.30
CA GLU A 46 -19.29 7.89 9.50
C GLU A 46 -18.18 7.83 8.45
N LYS A 47 -18.39 8.41 7.26
CA LYS A 47 -17.34 8.52 6.22
C LYS A 47 -16.13 9.33 6.69
N ARG A 48 -16.37 10.50 7.30
CA ARG A 48 -15.29 11.34 7.86
C ARG A 48 -14.60 10.65 9.03
N HIS A 49 -15.36 9.91 9.83
CA HIS A 49 -14.80 9.13 10.93
C HIS A 49 -13.89 8.01 10.40
N ARG A 50 -14.34 7.29 9.38
CA ARG A 50 -13.57 6.25 8.69
C ARG A 50 -12.27 6.81 8.11
N ASP A 51 -12.35 7.93 7.38
CA ASP A 51 -11.16 8.59 6.83
C ASP A 51 -10.18 9.02 7.94
N ALA A 52 -10.69 9.52 9.07
CA ALA A 52 -9.86 9.90 10.22
C ALA A 52 -9.16 8.69 10.86
N VAL A 53 -9.85 7.56 11.01
CA VAL A 53 -9.28 6.31 11.54
C VAL A 53 -8.25 5.72 10.57
N LEU A 54 -8.53 5.76 9.26
CA LEU A 54 -7.61 5.35 8.21
C LEU A 54 -6.32 6.18 8.25
N VAL A 55 -6.45 7.52 8.27
CA VAL A 55 -5.31 8.44 8.35
C VAL A 55 -4.49 8.19 9.60
N LYS A 56 -5.14 8.03 10.76
CA LYS A 56 -4.46 7.75 12.03
C LYS A 56 -3.69 6.42 11.97
N THR A 57 -4.27 5.40 11.37
CA THR A 57 -3.64 4.08 11.24
C THR A 57 -2.44 4.15 10.29
N LEU A 58 -2.60 4.77 9.12
CA LEU A 58 -1.52 4.96 8.16
C LEU A 58 -0.38 5.83 8.72
N SER A 59 -0.70 6.92 9.41
CA SER A 59 0.33 7.79 10.01
C SER A 59 1.13 7.04 11.07
N PHE A 60 0.46 6.23 11.89
CA PHE A 60 1.10 5.45 12.93
C PHE A 60 2.03 4.37 12.35
N LEU A 61 1.60 3.67 11.31
CA LEU A 61 2.42 2.67 10.62
C LEU A 61 3.61 3.30 9.89
N HIS A 62 3.40 4.46 9.27
CA HIS A 62 4.46 5.21 8.62
C HIS A 62 5.53 5.65 9.62
N GLU A 63 5.13 6.17 10.78
CA GLU A 63 6.07 6.58 11.83
C GLU A 63 6.84 5.38 12.40
N ALA A 64 6.15 4.27 12.66
CA ALA A 64 6.79 3.08 13.21
C ALA A 64 7.78 2.43 12.22
N THR A 65 7.48 2.48 10.93
CA THR A 65 8.37 1.96 9.87
C THR A 65 9.53 2.92 9.58
N ALA A 66 9.31 4.24 9.64
CA ALA A 66 10.37 5.23 9.57
C ALA A 66 11.38 5.03 10.71
N TYR A 67 10.89 4.90 11.95
CA TYR A 67 11.73 4.62 13.12
C TYR A 67 12.54 3.33 12.94
N ALA A 68 11.88 2.25 12.49
CA ALA A 68 12.56 0.99 12.19
C ALA A 68 13.67 1.18 11.16
N SER A 69 13.42 1.93 10.08
CA SER A 69 14.41 2.18 9.03
C SER A 69 15.61 3.00 9.51
N GLU A 70 15.38 4.02 10.36
CA GLU A 70 16.42 4.89 10.90
C GLU A 70 17.31 4.16 11.92
N ASN A 71 16.72 3.39 12.82
CA ASN A 71 17.48 2.58 13.77
C ASN A 71 18.29 1.48 13.09
N LEU A 72 17.75 0.85 12.04
CA LEU A 72 18.49 -0.13 11.26
C LEU A 72 19.64 0.51 10.47
N ALA A 73 19.46 1.74 9.98
CA ALA A 73 20.55 2.51 9.38
C ALA A 73 21.65 2.82 10.41
N PHE A 74 21.29 3.17 11.65
CA PHE A 74 22.24 3.37 12.74
C PHE A 74 22.98 2.08 13.11
N ALA A 75 22.28 0.95 13.25
CA ALA A 75 22.88 -0.35 13.54
C ALA A 75 23.84 -0.82 12.42
N SER A 76 23.53 -0.49 11.16
CA SER A 76 24.39 -0.79 10.00
C SER A 76 25.69 0.05 9.94
N ARG A 77 25.84 1.09 10.78
CA ARG A 77 27.10 1.86 10.90
C ARG A 77 28.19 1.10 11.65
N PHE A 78 27.84 0.02 12.35
CA PHE A 78 28.82 -0.86 12.98
C PHE A 78 29.28 -1.94 11.98
N PRO A 79 30.60 -2.24 11.91
CA PRO A 79 31.12 -3.24 10.99
C PRO A 79 30.60 -4.62 11.39
N GLY A 80 29.70 -5.18 10.56
CA GLY A 80 28.96 -6.42 10.83
C GLY A 80 27.43 -6.26 10.90
N GLY A 81 26.90 -5.03 10.91
CA GLY A 81 25.46 -4.77 10.92
C GLY A 81 24.82 -4.99 9.54
N ALA A 82 23.98 -6.01 9.41
CA ALA A 82 23.18 -6.19 8.20
C ALA A 82 22.24 -4.99 8.00
N LYS A 83 22.27 -4.39 6.80
CA LYS A 83 21.23 -3.42 6.37
C LYS A 83 19.91 -4.16 6.27
N ARG A 84 19.12 -4.12 7.33
CA ARG A 84 17.73 -4.61 7.30
C ARG A 84 16.84 -3.41 6.98
N SER A 85 15.85 -3.59 6.12
CA SER A 85 14.79 -2.62 5.83
C SER A 85 13.46 -3.21 6.25
N CYS A 86 12.62 -2.41 6.90
CA CYS A 86 11.25 -2.80 7.25
C CYS A 86 10.32 -2.22 6.17
N HIS A 87 9.68 -3.10 5.39
CA HIS A 87 8.76 -2.72 4.32
C HIS A 87 7.30 -2.81 4.79
N LEU A 88 6.52 -1.76 4.57
CA LEU A 88 5.06 -1.79 4.78
C LEU A 88 4.36 -2.12 3.47
N LEU A 89 3.65 -3.25 3.45
CA LEU A 89 2.81 -3.69 2.34
C LEU A 89 1.36 -3.65 2.79
N VAL A 90 0.52 -2.95 2.02
CA VAL A 90 -0.90 -2.78 2.31
C VAL A 90 -1.69 -3.25 1.10
N ALA A 91 -2.61 -4.16 1.32
CA ALA A 91 -3.62 -4.57 0.36
C ALA A 91 -5.00 -4.09 0.82
N ASP A 92 -5.80 -3.59 -0.11
CA ASP A 92 -7.17 -3.18 0.15
C ASP A 92 -8.06 -3.60 -1.04
N PRO A 93 -9.04 -4.49 -0.84
CA PRO A 93 -9.97 -4.90 -1.89
C PRO A 93 -10.96 -3.78 -2.26
N ALA A 94 -11.16 -2.76 -1.41
CA ALA A 94 -12.13 -1.69 -1.61
C ALA A 94 -11.62 -0.54 -2.51
N ALA A 95 -10.79 -0.85 -3.50
CA ALA A 95 -10.14 0.12 -4.40
C ALA A 95 -11.11 0.94 -5.29
N ASP A 96 -12.39 0.58 -5.32
CA ASP A 96 -13.45 1.34 -6.02
C ASP A 96 -13.95 2.57 -5.25
N ALA A 97 -13.41 2.84 -4.05
CA ALA A 97 -13.64 4.10 -3.34
C ALA A 97 -12.55 5.14 -3.69
N PRO A 98 -12.77 6.07 -4.64
CA PRO A 98 -11.77 7.08 -5.03
C PRO A 98 -11.36 8.01 -3.87
N GLN A 99 -12.10 8.01 -2.76
CA GLN A 99 -11.82 8.85 -1.60
C GLN A 99 -10.86 8.23 -0.57
N SER A 100 -10.68 6.92 -0.46
CA SER A 100 -9.60 6.38 0.40
C SER A 100 -8.25 6.44 -0.32
N MET A 101 -8.28 6.42 -1.66
CA MET A 101 -7.09 6.38 -2.51
C MET A 101 -6.17 7.59 -2.36
N HIS A 102 -6.73 8.80 -2.26
CA HIS A 102 -5.91 10.01 -2.06
C HIS A 102 -5.24 10.02 -0.67
N LEU A 103 -5.86 9.40 0.33
CA LEU A 103 -5.28 9.24 1.66
C LEU A 103 -4.12 8.23 1.63
N MET A 104 -4.29 7.10 0.94
CA MET A 104 -3.22 6.12 0.75
C MET A 104 -2.03 6.71 -0.02
N GLN A 105 -2.28 7.43 -1.13
CA GLN A 105 -1.22 8.08 -1.90
C GLN A 105 -0.44 9.13 -1.10
N ARG A 106 -1.06 9.74 -0.09
CA ARG A 106 -0.37 10.70 0.78
C ARG A 106 0.70 10.01 1.63
N TRP A 107 0.37 8.86 2.22
CA TRP A 107 1.18 8.16 3.23
C TRP A 107 2.05 7.03 2.67
N LEU A 108 1.68 6.46 1.52
CA LEU A 108 2.43 5.38 0.87
C LEU A 108 3.16 5.94 -0.35
N PRO A 109 4.48 5.69 -0.50
CA PRO A 109 5.27 6.23 -1.61
C PRO A 109 4.93 5.56 -2.94
N LEU A 110 4.47 4.30 -2.89
CA LEU A 110 4.10 3.51 -4.06
C LEU A 110 2.73 2.88 -3.82
N VAL A 111 1.77 3.23 -4.66
CA VAL A 111 0.43 2.64 -4.68
C VAL A 111 0.22 2.02 -6.05
N LEU A 112 0.01 0.70 -6.06
CA LEU A 112 -0.23 -0.07 -7.27
C LEU A 112 -1.68 -0.54 -7.28
N MET A 113 -2.24 -0.64 -8.48
CA MET A 113 -3.58 -1.16 -8.69
C MET A 113 -3.47 -2.51 -9.39
N ILE A 114 -4.14 -3.51 -8.82
CA ILE A 114 -4.30 -4.82 -9.44
C ILE A 114 -5.71 -4.90 -10.00
N ARG A 115 -5.83 -5.19 -11.30
CA ARG A 115 -7.12 -5.37 -11.99
C ARG A 115 -7.17 -6.75 -12.65
N GLY A 116 -8.27 -7.47 -12.46
CA GLY A 116 -8.54 -8.71 -13.18
C GLY A 116 -9.03 -8.43 -14.60
N THR A 117 -8.44 -9.08 -15.61
CA THR A 117 -8.80 -8.98 -17.02
C THR A 117 -9.12 -10.38 -17.57
N GLY A 118 -10.03 -11.09 -16.89
CA GLY A 118 -10.34 -12.49 -17.18
C GLY A 118 -9.34 -13.45 -16.49
N PRO A 119 -8.62 -14.33 -17.24
CA PRO A 119 -7.62 -15.24 -16.65
C PRO A 119 -6.33 -14.52 -16.24
N ASP A 120 -6.12 -13.31 -16.75
CA ASP A 120 -4.91 -12.52 -16.55
C ASP A 120 -5.18 -11.34 -15.62
N PHE A 121 -4.13 -10.88 -14.97
CA PHE A 121 -4.13 -9.74 -14.06
C PHE A 121 -3.22 -8.65 -14.60
N ILE A 122 -3.62 -7.42 -14.30
CA ILE A 122 -2.90 -6.21 -14.68
C ILE A 122 -2.49 -5.51 -13.39
N LEU A 123 -1.19 -5.32 -13.21
CA LEU A 123 -0.61 -4.46 -12.18
C LEU A 123 -0.17 -3.15 -12.83
N SER A 124 -0.74 -2.04 -12.40
CA SER A 124 -0.39 -0.72 -12.92
C SER A 124 -0.14 0.29 -11.81
N VAL A 125 0.77 1.23 -12.07
CA VAL A 125 0.93 2.41 -11.23
C VAL A 125 -0.28 3.33 -11.43
N LEU A 126 -0.79 3.89 -10.35
CA LEU A 126 -1.92 4.80 -10.41
C LEU A 126 -1.60 6.06 -11.25
N PRO A 127 -2.43 6.43 -12.24
CA PRO A 127 -2.17 7.61 -13.08
C PRO A 127 -2.04 8.91 -12.29
N GLN A 128 -2.76 9.03 -11.17
CA GLN A 128 -2.70 10.17 -10.26
C GLN A 128 -1.37 10.26 -9.51
N ALA A 129 -0.76 9.13 -9.16
CA ALA A 129 0.55 9.09 -8.52
C ALA A 129 1.67 9.53 -9.50
N LEU A 130 1.49 9.25 -10.79
CA LEU A 130 2.36 9.73 -11.87
C LEU A 130 2.21 11.24 -12.10
N LYS A 131 0.97 11.75 -12.11
CA LYS A 131 0.70 13.21 -12.24
C LYS A 131 1.24 14.02 -11.06
N ALA A 132 1.35 13.43 -9.87
CA ALA A 132 1.90 14.08 -8.68
C ALA A 132 3.45 14.16 -8.65
N ASN A 133 4.16 13.81 -9.72
CA ASN A 133 5.64 13.79 -9.83
C ASN A 133 6.36 12.96 -8.74
N ARG A 134 5.66 12.03 -8.10
CA ARG A 134 6.26 11.18 -7.05
C ARG A 134 7.11 10.05 -7.61
N LEU A 135 6.93 9.70 -8.88
CA LEU A 135 7.65 8.62 -9.55
C LEU A 135 8.16 9.09 -10.92
N PRO A 136 9.37 8.68 -11.33
CA PRO A 136 9.87 8.93 -12.68
C PRO A 136 8.92 8.35 -13.74
N ALA A 137 8.78 9.02 -14.88
CA ALA A 137 7.96 8.51 -16.00
C ALA A 137 8.42 7.12 -16.48
N ALA A 138 9.69 6.75 -16.27
CA ALA A 138 10.22 5.42 -16.55
C ALA A 138 9.62 4.30 -15.67
N CYS A 139 9.04 4.64 -14.52
CA CYS A 139 8.38 3.69 -13.61
C CYS A 139 6.89 3.50 -13.91
N ALA A 140 6.35 4.23 -14.90
CA ALA A 140 4.98 4.13 -15.32
C ALA A 140 4.81 2.91 -16.24
N VAL A 141 4.84 1.72 -15.66
CA VAL A 141 4.78 0.47 -16.42
C VAL A 141 3.55 -0.30 -16.00
N GLN A 142 2.89 -0.91 -16.98
CA GLN A 142 1.78 -1.82 -16.79
C GLN A 142 2.27 -3.25 -16.99
N LEU A 143 2.18 -4.06 -15.94
CA LEU A 143 2.62 -5.44 -15.92
C LEU A 143 1.39 -6.34 -16.08
N CYS A 144 1.34 -7.09 -17.17
CA CYS A 144 0.35 -8.15 -17.37
C CYS A 144 0.94 -9.46 -16.87
N TYR A 145 0.20 -10.19 -16.04
CA TYR A 145 0.64 -11.47 -15.51
C TYR A 145 -0.50 -12.47 -15.40
N HIS A 146 -0.16 -13.74 -15.57
CA HIS A 146 -1.08 -14.85 -15.42
C HIS A 146 -0.73 -15.63 -14.14
N LEU A 147 -1.74 -15.93 -13.33
CA LEU A 147 -1.63 -16.72 -12.12
C LEU A 147 -2.08 -18.15 -12.41
N ALA A 148 -1.11 -19.04 -12.65
CA ALA A 148 -1.41 -20.46 -12.79
C ALA A 148 -1.87 -21.03 -11.43
N PRO A 149 -2.81 -21.98 -11.42
CA PRO A 149 -3.11 -22.74 -10.21
C PRO A 149 -1.81 -23.37 -9.71
N TYR A 150 -1.49 -23.15 -8.43
CA TYR A 150 -0.27 -23.63 -7.76
C TYR A 150 1.03 -22.85 -8.03
N SER A 151 0.94 -21.51 -8.00
CA SER A 151 1.95 -20.57 -7.45
C SER A 151 2.92 -19.85 -8.39
N ALA A 152 2.92 -20.12 -9.70
CA ALA A 152 3.79 -19.37 -10.62
C ALA A 152 3.08 -18.12 -11.15
N ILE A 153 3.65 -16.95 -10.87
CA ILE A 153 3.34 -15.71 -11.59
C ILE A 153 4.11 -15.77 -12.90
N THR A 154 3.39 -15.84 -14.02
CA THR A 154 3.99 -15.77 -15.36
C THR A 154 3.74 -14.39 -15.93
N LEU A 155 4.82 -13.64 -16.15
CA LEU A 155 4.74 -12.33 -16.79
C LEU A 155 4.41 -12.53 -18.26
N THR A 156 3.28 -11.99 -18.72
CA THR A 156 2.83 -12.12 -20.10
C THR A 156 3.27 -10.95 -20.96
N ASP A 157 3.25 -9.73 -20.42
CA ASP A 157 3.62 -8.53 -21.17
C ASP A 157 4.00 -7.35 -20.25
N ILE A 158 4.79 -6.41 -20.79
CA ILE A 158 5.18 -5.16 -20.17
C ILE A 158 4.79 -4.02 -21.11
N LYS A 159 3.74 -3.26 -20.76
CA LYS A 159 3.25 -2.16 -21.60
C LYS A 159 3.58 -0.80 -21.01
N PRO A 160 3.80 0.23 -21.86
CA PRO A 160 3.83 1.62 -21.41
C PRO A 160 2.47 2.02 -20.80
N PRO A 161 2.43 3.05 -19.96
CA PRO A 161 1.22 3.42 -19.24
C PRO A 161 0.23 4.01 -20.24
N VAL A 162 -0.98 3.47 -20.30
CA VAL A 162 -2.07 4.12 -21.05
C VAL A 162 -2.51 5.34 -20.23
N LEU A 163 -1.88 6.48 -20.47
CA LEU A 163 -2.44 7.77 -20.08
C LEU A 163 -3.70 7.95 -20.92
N GLU A 164 -4.86 7.64 -20.36
CA GLU A 164 -6.13 8.05 -20.96
C GLU A 164 -6.05 9.56 -21.19
N ALA A 165 -5.89 9.93 -22.46
CA ALA A 165 -6.05 11.30 -22.92
C ALA A 165 -7.46 11.74 -22.53
N ASP A 166 -7.55 12.93 -21.96
CA ASP A 166 -8.78 13.55 -21.49
C ASP A 166 -9.96 13.25 -22.43
N ALA A 167 -10.88 12.40 -21.96
CA ALA A 167 -12.18 12.17 -22.57
C ALA A 167 -13.13 13.38 -22.32
N THR A 168 -12.62 14.59 -22.56
CA THR A 168 -13.39 15.84 -22.62
C THR A 168 -13.09 16.54 -23.94
N ALA A 169 -13.42 15.85 -25.03
CA ALA A 169 -13.49 16.44 -26.37
C ALA A 169 -14.59 15.78 -27.21
N VAL A 170 -15.73 15.41 -26.62
CA VAL A 170 -16.98 15.15 -27.35
C VAL A 170 -18.17 15.58 -26.49
N ALA A 171 -18.46 16.87 -26.51
CA ALA A 171 -19.79 17.43 -26.32
C ALA A 171 -19.80 18.80 -27.00
N MET A 172 -19.95 18.76 -28.32
CA MET A 172 -20.55 19.85 -29.08
C MET A 172 -22.03 19.96 -28.71
#